data_AF-A0A1A7ZL63-F1
#
_entry.id   AF-A0A1A7ZL63-F1
#
_cell.length_a   1.000
_cell.length_b   1.000
_cell.length_c   1.000
_cell.angle_alpha   90.00
_cell.angle_beta   90.00
_cell.angle_gamma   90.00
#
_symmetry.space_group_name_H-M   'P 1'
#
loop_
_entity.id
_entity.type
_entity.pdbx_description
1 polymer ?
#
loop_
_entity_poly.entity_id
_entity_poly.type
_entity_poly.pdbx_seq_one_letter_code
_entity_poly.pdbx_strand_id
1 'polypeptide(L)'
;MLLHVVLADDNIQRVRIERLPEKVDDLKILLKTCLNLEDEIVIQFQDEEFGDCTVDTGSLDTSSQSSGKTSGRSKPWLNLFIIPTFSYDIELKLRKGNDTYQKDGSLLHLTSDIKTDILNKKQIEDVAKALVEKHPCLKEPGSKEGFYCWKFSLGFKMGNLRQKYCIAGCPELAVNRKRSEGQEK
;
A
#
# COMPACT_ATOMS: atom_id res chain seq x y z
N MET A 1 -25.73 -13.59 14.86
CA MET A 1 -24.54 -12.93 14.27
C MET A 1 -24.00 -11.89 15.23
N LEU A 2 -22.69 -11.65 15.26
CA LEU A 2 -22.07 -10.60 16.08
C LEU A 2 -21.58 -9.47 15.17
N LEU A 3 -22.08 -8.26 15.37
CA LEU A 3 -21.61 -7.07 14.68
C LEU A 3 -20.72 -6.24 15.59
N HIS A 4 -19.61 -5.75 15.08
CA HIS A 4 -18.82 -4.71 15.72
C HIS A 4 -19.24 -3.38 15.11
N VAL A 5 -19.90 -2.55 15.91
CA VAL A 5 -20.42 -1.25 15.49
C VAL A 5 -19.52 -0.17 16.07
N VAL A 6 -18.98 0.69 15.22
CA VAL A 6 -18.12 1.81 15.59
C VAL A 6 -18.97 3.07 15.49
N LEU A 7 -19.27 3.71 16.62
CA LEU A 7 -20.06 4.96 16.67
C LEU A 7 -19.14 6.19 16.62
N ALA A 8 -17.96 6.08 17.21
CA ALA A 8 -16.89 7.06 17.20
C ALA A 8 -15.54 6.34 17.41
N ASP A 9 -14.42 7.03 17.21
CA ASP A 9 -13.06 6.45 17.34
C ASP A 9 -12.83 5.76 18.69
N ASP A 10 -13.47 6.25 19.76
CA ASP A 10 -13.37 5.71 21.12
C ASP A 10 -14.59 4.87 21.56
N ASN A 11 -15.62 4.71 20.71
CA ASN A 11 -16.87 4.03 21.08
C ASN A 11 -17.20 2.90 20.09
N ILE A 12 -16.69 1.71 20.41
CA ILE A 12 -16.88 0.48 19.65
C ILE A 12 -17.71 -0.50 20.48
N GLN A 13 -18.89 -0.88 19.95
CA GLN A 13 -19.83 -1.75 20.65
C GLN A 13 -20.07 -3.04 19.87
N ARG A 14 -20.16 -4.15 20.61
CA ARG A 14 -20.43 -5.47 20.04
C ARG A 14 -21.91 -5.78 20.18
N VAL A 15 -22.65 -5.73 19.08
CA VAL A 15 -24.09 -5.99 19.05
C VAL A 15 -24.34 -7.43 18.63
N ARG A 16 -25.05 -8.19 19.46
CA ARG A 16 -25.53 -9.53 19.09
C ARG A 16 -26.89 -9.41 18.43
N ILE A 17 -26.98 -9.88 17.20
CA ILE A 17 -28.22 -9.97 16.44
C ILE A 17 -28.66 -11.43 16.42
N GLU A 18 -29.82 -11.72 16.99
CA GLU A 18 -30.38 -13.08 17.07
C GLU A 18 -31.03 -13.52 15.75
N ARG A 19 -31.72 -12.60 15.06
CA ARG A 19 -32.39 -12.87 13.78
C ARG A 19 -31.81 -11.99 12.68
N LEU A 20 -31.39 -12.61 11.58
CA LEU A 20 -30.88 -11.90 10.42
C LEU A 20 -32.03 -11.12 9.76
N PRO A 21 -31.99 -9.79 9.70
CA PRO A 21 -33.00 -9.01 9.00
C PRO A 21 -32.89 -9.26 7.48
N GLU A 22 -34.02 -9.35 6.79
CA GLU A 22 -34.04 -9.49 5.32
C GLU A 22 -33.81 -8.16 4.60
N LYS A 23 -34.02 -7.03 5.29
CA LYS A 23 -33.87 -5.66 4.75
C LYS A 23 -32.94 -4.81 5.59
N VAL A 24 -32.27 -3.87 4.93
CA VAL A 24 -31.34 -2.92 5.57
C VAL A 24 -32.07 -1.96 6.50
N ASP A 25 -33.30 -1.57 6.19
CA ASP A 25 -34.09 -0.67 7.05
C ASP A 25 -34.47 -1.34 8.37
N ASP A 26 -34.81 -2.63 8.33
CA ASP A 26 -35.08 -3.42 9.53
C ASP A 26 -33.81 -3.56 10.40
N LEU A 27 -32.64 -3.71 9.76
CA LEU A 27 -31.34 -3.69 10.43
C LEU A 27 -31.05 -2.32 11.08
N LYS A 28 -31.35 -1.21 10.40
CA LYS A 28 -31.19 0.14 10.96
C LYS A 28 -32.06 0.34 12.19
N ILE A 29 -33.34 -0.04 12.11
CA ILE A 29 -34.28 0.07 13.24
C ILE A 29 -33.79 -0.75 14.43
N LEU A 30 -33.32 -1.98 14.16
CA LEU A 30 -32.76 -2.85 15.19
C LEU A 30 -31.52 -2.23 15.86
N LEU A 31 -30.58 -1.70 15.08
CA LEU A 31 -29.39 -1.04 15.61
C LEU A 31 -29.72 0.22 16.41
N LYS A 32 -30.65 1.05 15.94
CA LYS A 32 -31.12 2.22 16.71
C LYS A 32 -31.70 1.81 18.06
N THR A 33 -32.50 0.74 18.08
CA THR A 33 -33.15 0.25 19.31
C THR A 33 -32.11 -0.34 20.27
N CYS A 34 -31.15 -1.12 19.77
CA CYS A 34 -30.11 -1.72 20.60
C CYS A 34 -29.08 -0.70 21.14
N LEU A 35 -28.79 0.35 20.37
CA LEU A 35 -27.79 1.36 20.68
C LEU A 35 -28.40 2.65 21.26
N ASN A 36 -29.72 2.69 21.41
CA ASN A 36 -30.51 3.79 21.95
C ASN A 36 -30.25 5.15 21.24
N LEU A 37 -30.14 5.10 19.90
CA LEU A 37 -29.85 6.26 19.05
C LEU A 37 -31.15 6.93 18.60
N GLU A 38 -31.25 8.25 18.83
CA GLU A 38 -32.42 9.04 18.45
C GLU A 38 -32.35 9.52 16.99
N ASP A 39 -31.15 9.65 16.43
CA ASP A 39 -30.91 10.20 15.10
C ASP A 39 -30.96 9.17 13.96
N GLU A 40 -31.00 9.66 12.71
CA GLU A 40 -30.85 8.83 11.52
C GLU A 40 -29.42 8.30 11.40
N ILE A 41 -29.30 6.97 11.28
CA ILE A 41 -28.00 6.31 11.23
C ILE A 41 -27.67 5.89 9.80
N VAL A 42 -26.45 6.20 9.37
CA VAL A 42 -25.88 5.72 8.11
C VAL A 42 -25.03 4.50 8.43
N ILE A 43 -25.34 3.36 7.82
CA ILE A 43 -24.55 2.15 7.98
C ILE A 43 -23.46 2.16 6.93
N GLN A 44 -22.22 2.11 7.38
CA GLN A 44 -21.06 1.82 6.55
C GLN A 44 -20.52 0.46 6.97
N PHE A 45 -20.22 -0.38 5.99
CA PHE A 45 -19.57 -1.67 6.22
C PHE A 45 -18.17 -1.61 5.63
N GLN A 46 -17.19 -2.05 6.41
CA GLN A 46 -15.81 -2.11 5.96
C GLN A 46 -15.59 -3.46 5.30
N ASP A 47 -15.69 -3.48 3.97
CA ASP A 47 -15.21 -4.62 3.19
C ASP A 47 -13.68 -4.65 3.18
N GLU A 48 -13.10 -5.83 2.96
CA GLU A 48 -11.65 -5.99 2.72
C GLU A 48 -11.12 -5.16 1.52
N GLU A 49 -12.02 -4.56 0.73
CA GLU A 49 -11.74 -3.74 -0.45
C GLU A 49 -11.98 -2.23 -0.25
N PHE A 50 -12.61 -1.76 0.85
CA PHE A 50 -13.07 -0.37 0.98
C PHE A 50 -12.01 0.64 1.46
N GLY A 51 -10.73 0.25 1.49
CA GLY A 51 -9.66 1.04 2.09
C GLY A 51 -9.21 2.27 1.30
N ASP A 52 -9.51 2.41 -0.01
CA ASP A 52 -8.95 3.52 -0.79
C ASP A 52 -9.56 3.71 -2.19
N CYS A 53 -10.82 4.12 -2.30
CA CYS A 53 -11.38 4.55 -3.60
C CYS A 53 -12.38 5.71 -3.43
N THR A 54 -11.88 6.94 -3.26
CA THR A 54 -12.67 8.13 -3.63
C THR A 54 -12.05 8.74 -4.89
N VAL A 55 -12.62 8.35 -6.02
CA VAL A 55 -12.29 8.86 -7.35
C VAL A 55 -13.06 10.15 -7.59
N ASP A 56 -12.41 11.31 -7.45
CA ASP A 56 -12.93 12.54 -8.04
C ASP A 56 -12.48 12.61 -9.51
N THR A 57 -13.45 12.30 -10.37
CA THR A 57 -13.38 12.50 -11.82
C THR A 57 -13.70 13.98 -12.10
N GLY A 58 -12.73 14.77 -12.56
CA GLY A 58 -13.06 16.11 -13.06
C GLY A 58 -11.93 17.12 -13.26
N SER A 59 -11.50 17.22 -14.51
CA SER A 59 -11.00 18.42 -15.22
C SER A 59 -9.57 18.94 -15.01
N LEU A 60 -8.92 19.04 -16.17
CA LEU A 60 -7.73 19.85 -16.47
C LEU A 60 -7.99 21.33 -16.14
N ASP A 61 -7.02 22.02 -15.54
CA ASP A 61 -6.26 23.10 -16.19
C ASP A 61 -5.36 23.89 -15.22
N THR A 62 -4.38 24.54 -15.83
CA THR A 62 -3.19 25.19 -15.31
C THR A 62 -3.46 26.42 -14.40
N SER A 63 -2.59 26.54 -13.39
CA SER A 63 -2.13 27.74 -12.65
C SER A 63 -2.97 28.41 -11.56
N SER A 64 -2.28 28.53 -10.41
CA SER A 64 -2.29 29.63 -9.43
C SER A 64 -3.39 29.71 -8.36
N GLN A 65 -2.94 29.46 -7.12
CA GLN A 65 -3.37 30.04 -5.84
C GLN A 65 -4.87 30.39 -5.67
N SER A 66 -5.58 29.58 -4.88
CA SER A 66 -6.34 30.13 -3.76
C SER A 66 -6.53 29.08 -2.67
N SER A 67 -6.54 29.56 -1.42
CA SER A 67 -6.74 28.77 -0.22
C SER A 67 -8.11 28.08 -0.20
N GLY A 68 -8.09 26.76 -0.17
CA GLY A 68 -9.24 25.93 0.20
C GLY A 68 -8.77 24.94 1.26
N LYS A 69 -9.19 25.14 2.51
CA LYS A 69 -8.96 24.19 3.59
C LYS A 69 -9.86 22.98 3.35
N THR A 70 -9.30 21.85 2.93
CA THR A 70 -9.86 20.53 3.19
C THR A 70 -8.79 19.68 3.85
N SER A 71 -8.98 19.53 5.16
CA SER A 71 -8.18 18.70 6.04
C SER A 71 -8.31 17.23 5.60
N GLY A 72 -7.19 16.58 5.33
CA GLY A 72 -7.15 15.14 5.02
C GLY A 72 -5.79 14.64 4.52
N ARG A 73 -5.01 15.50 3.85
CA ARG A 73 -3.62 15.19 3.48
C ARG A 73 -2.65 16.10 4.22
N SER A 74 -2.28 15.73 5.45
CA SER A 74 -1.38 16.57 6.24
C SER A 74 0.08 16.58 5.74
N LYS A 75 0.45 15.76 4.75
CA LYS A 75 1.79 15.81 4.15
C LYS A 75 1.76 15.50 2.65
N PRO A 76 2.38 16.32 1.77
CA PRO A 76 2.86 15.80 0.49
C PRO A 76 3.76 14.60 0.79
N TRP A 77 3.81 13.61 -0.11
CA TRP A 77 4.86 12.59 -0.01
C TRP A 77 6.19 13.33 0.17
N LEU A 78 6.98 12.93 1.18
CA LEU A 78 8.30 13.53 1.39
C LEU A 78 9.11 13.18 0.14
N ASN A 79 9.16 14.11 -0.82
CA ASN A 79 9.56 13.86 -2.21
C ASN A 79 11.09 13.78 -2.39
N LEU A 80 11.79 13.18 -1.43
CA LEU A 80 13.20 12.85 -1.54
C LEU A 80 13.34 11.36 -1.26
N PHE A 81 13.23 10.57 -2.32
CA PHE A 81 13.61 9.17 -2.28
C PHE A 81 15.12 9.10 -2.11
N ILE A 82 15.58 8.65 -0.94
CA ILE A 82 17.00 8.45 -0.69
C ILE A 82 17.43 7.20 -1.46
N ILE A 83 18.24 7.40 -2.50
CA ILE A 83 18.89 6.29 -3.20
C ILE A 83 19.88 5.64 -2.22
N PRO A 84 19.73 4.34 -1.89
CA PRO A 84 20.67 3.66 -1.02
C PRO A 84 22.04 3.56 -1.68
N THR A 85 23.10 3.57 -0.88
CA THR A 85 24.47 3.31 -1.36
C THR A 85 24.56 1.89 -1.93
N PHE A 86 25.02 1.76 -3.17
CA PHE A 86 25.22 0.46 -3.81
C PHE A 86 26.56 -0.16 -3.39
N SER A 87 26.82 -1.39 -3.84
CA SER A 87 28.15 -1.98 -3.70
C SER A 87 29.19 -1.15 -4.45
N TYR A 88 30.44 -1.18 -3.97
CA TYR A 88 31.54 -0.39 -4.53
C TYR A 88 31.66 -0.51 -6.06
N ASP A 89 31.55 -1.73 -6.59
CA ASP A 89 31.65 -1.98 -8.02
C ASP A 89 30.50 -1.37 -8.82
N ILE A 90 29.28 -1.34 -8.25
CA ILE A 90 28.11 -0.75 -8.88
C ILE A 90 28.22 0.78 -8.86
N GLU A 91 28.63 1.36 -7.73
CA GLU A 91 28.90 2.81 -7.62
C GLU A 91 29.95 3.27 -8.63
N LEU A 92 31.03 2.51 -8.81
CA LEU A 92 32.08 2.83 -9.78
C LEU A 92 31.56 2.78 -11.22
N LYS A 93 30.76 1.76 -11.56
CA LYS A 93 30.14 1.64 -12.88
C LYS A 93 29.13 2.76 -13.15
N LEU A 94 28.29 3.09 -12.17
CA LEU A 94 27.33 4.19 -12.26
C LEU A 94 28.03 5.53 -12.42
N ARG A 95 29.10 5.78 -11.66
CA ARG A 95 29.91 7.00 -11.80
C ARG A 95 30.47 7.13 -13.21
N LYS A 96 31.13 6.09 -13.72
CA LYS A 96 31.68 6.08 -15.08
C LYS A 96 30.60 6.28 -16.14
N GLY A 97 29.44 5.64 -15.97
CA GLY A 97 28.28 5.80 -16.86
C GLY A 97 27.70 7.21 -16.85
N ASN A 98 27.63 7.85 -15.68
CA ASN A 98 27.20 9.24 -15.54
C ASN A 98 28.21 10.20 -16.19
N ASP A 99 29.52 9.94 -16.03
CA ASP A 99 30.56 10.75 -16.67
C ASP A 99 30.49 10.68 -18.20
N THR A 100 30.19 9.51 -18.77
CA THR A 100 29.98 9.37 -20.22
C THR A 100 28.68 10.06 -20.65
N TYR A 101 27.60 9.87 -19.90
CA TYR A 101 26.32 10.51 -20.18
C TYR A 101 26.41 12.04 -20.19
N GLN A 102 27.16 12.62 -19.25
CA GLN A 102 27.39 14.07 -19.22
C GLN A 102 28.22 14.58 -20.41
N LYS A 103 29.08 13.74 -21.00
CA LYS A 103 29.95 14.14 -22.12
C LYS A 103 29.26 14.05 -23.47
N ASP A 104 28.51 12.97 -23.72
CA ASP A 104 27.97 12.68 -25.05
C ASP A 104 26.51 12.18 -25.04
N GLY A 105 25.87 12.09 -23.87
CA GLY A 105 24.50 11.60 -23.72
C GLY A 105 24.35 10.08 -23.82
N SER A 106 25.45 9.33 -23.90
CA SER A 106 25.43 7.87 -24.02
C SER A 106 24.87 7.22 -22.75
N LEU A 107 23.86 6.36 -22.93
CA LEU A 107 23.24 5.62 -21.84
C LEU A 107 24.10 4.43 -21.42
N LEU A 108 24.18 4.18 -20.12
CA LEU A 108 24.87 3.01 -19.57
C LEU A 108 24.13 1.73 -19.95
N HIS A 109 24.86 0.78 -20.54
CA HIS A 109 24.31 -0.55 -20.82
C HIS A 109 24.16 -1.36 -19.52
N LEU A 110 22.90 -1.54 -19.08
CA LEU A 110 22.57 -2.29 -17.86
C LEU A 110 22.54 -3.80 -18.15
N THR A 111 23.60 -4.52 -17.76
CA THR A 111 23.58 -5.99 -17.77
C THR A 111 22.65 -6.53 -16.68
N SER A 112 22.17 -7.77 -16.85
CA SER A 112 21.26 -8.42 -15.91
C SER A 112 21.79 -8.45 -14.47
N ASP A 113 23.10 -8.63 -14.31
CA ASP A 113 23.75 -8.71 -13.00
C ASP A 113 23.74 -7.35 -12.30
N ILE A 114 24.12 -6.28 -13.03
CA ILE A 114 24.07 -4.89 -12.52
C ILE A 114 22.65 -4.53 -12.11
N LYS A 115 21.66 -4.90 -12.93
CA LYS A 115 20.24 -4.65 -12.63
C LYS A 115 19.79 -5.38 -11.36
N THR A 116 20.24 -6.61 -11.16
CA THR A 116 19.87 -7.41 -9.98
C THR A 116 20.48 -6.83 -8.70
N ASP A 117 21.73 -6.37 -8.78
CA ASP A 117 22.40 -5.71 -7.66
C ASP A 117 21.78 -4.35 -7.30
N ILE A 118 21.35 -3.57 -8.30
CA ILE A 118 20.62 -2.31 -8.07
C ILE A 118 19.24 -2.59 -7.45
N LEU A 119 18.54 -3.62 -7.92
CA LEU A 119 17.21 -4.03 -7.44
C LEU A 119 17.25 -4.86 -6.14
N ASN A 120 18.24 -4.62 -5.28
CA ASN A 120 18.57 -5.49 -4.16
C ASN A 120 17.35 -5.86 -3.29
N LYS A 121 17.15 -7.17 -3.07
CA LYS A 121 16.03 -7.73 -2.29
C LYS A 121 16.11 -7.42 -0.79
N LYS A 122 17.23 -6.85 -0.32
CA LYS A 122 17.46 -6.51 1.09
C LYS A 122 16.42 -5.57 1.69
N GLN A 123 15.73 -4.76 0.88
CA GLN A 123 14.72 -3.82 1.39
C GLN A 123 13.59 -4.50 2.18
N ILE A 124 13.12 -5.69 1.76
CA ILE A 124 12.08 -6.42 2.50
C ILE A 124 12.63 -6.98 3.82
N GLU A 125 13.90 -7.38 3.81
CA GLU A 125 14.61 -7.87 4.98
C GLU A 125 14.86 -6.76 6.01
N ASP A 126 15.31 -5.60 5.57
CA ASP A 126 15.53 -4.41 6.40
C ASP A 126 14.23 -3.94 7.05
N VAL A 127 13.11 -3.97 6.31
CA VAL A 127 11.78 -3.66 6.85
C VAL A 127 11.35 -4.69 7.89
N ALA A 128 11.55 -5.99 7.65
CA ALA A 128 11.22 -7.04 8.61
C ALA A 128 12.06 -6.91 9.89
N LYS A 129 13.35 -6.58 9.74
CA LYS A 129 14.26 -6.34 10.86
C LYS A 129 13.83 -5.12 11.67
N ALA A 130 13.60 -3.97 11.02
CA ALA A 130 13.14 -2.75 11.67
C ALA A 130 11.79 -2.92 12.38
N LEU A 131 10.89 -3.74 11.82
CA LEU A 131 9.61 -4.08 12.43
C LEU A 131 9.80 -4.78 13.78
N VAL A 132 10.67 -5.78 13.85
CA VAL A 132 10.92 -6.56 15.08
C VAL A 132 11.76 -5.76 16.08
N GLU A 133 12.70 -4.93 15.63
CA GLU A 133 13.45 -4.01 16.50
C GLU A 133 12.53 -2.99 17.16
N LYS A 134 11.59 -2.42 16.42
CA LYS A 134 10.60 -1.47 16.95
C LYS A 134 9.54 -2.15 17.83
N HIS A 135 9.19 -3.39 17.51
CA HIS A 135 8.16 -4.16 18.21
C HIS A 135 8.68 -5.55 18.61
N PRO A 136 9.45 -5.66 19.72
CA PRO A 136 10.02 -6.93 20.15
C PRO A 136 8.99 -8.03 20.46
N CYS A 137 7.74 -7.66 20.73
CA CYS A 137 6.63 -8.60 20.91
C CYS A 137 6.29 -9.42 19.65
N LEU A 138 6.71 -8.97 18.47
CA LEU A 138 6.53 -9.68 17.21
C LEU A 138 7.64 -10.70 16.95
N LYS A 139 8.66 -10.78 17.81
CA LYS A 139 9.79 -11.69 17.63
C LYS A 139 9.36 -13.15 17.74
N GLU A 140 9.77 -13.98 16.78
CA GLU A 140 9.49 -15.41 16.83
C GLU A 140 10.26 -16.12 17.96
N PRO A 141 9.57 -16.90 18.82
CA PRO A 141 10.22 -17.68 19.86
C PRO A 141 11.02 -18.84 19.22
N GLY A 142 12.32 -18.93 19.55
CA GLY A 142 13.21 -20.00 19.10
C GLY A 142 14.11 -19.67 17.90
N SER A 143 13.94 -18.50 17.27
CA SER A 143 14.83 -18.02 16.20
C SER A 143 15.85 -17.00 16.75
N LYS A 144 17.13 -17.14 16.37
CA LYS A 144 18.21 -16.22 16.78
C LYS A 144 17.90 -14.77 16.35
N GLU A 145 17.37 -14.63 15.14
CA GLU A 145 17.09 -13.36 14.48
C GLU A 145 15.63 -12.92 14.65
N GLY A 146 14.68 -13.86 14.70
CA GLY A 146 13.28 -13.60 15.07
C GLY A 146 12.47 -12.71 14.12
N PHE A 147 13.05 -12.27 12.99
CA PHE A 147 12.40 -11.50 11.92
C PHE A 147 12.16 -12.32 10.64
N TYR A 148 12.58 -13.60 10.61
CA TYR A 148 12.64 -14.38 9.39
C TYR A 148 11.26 -14.63 8.77
N CYS A 149 10.25 -15.11 9.51
CA CYS A 149 8.92 -15.33 8.93
C CYS A 149 8.26 -14.01 8.52
N TRP A 150 8.52 -12.91 9.23
CA TRP A 150 8.05 -11.57 8.82
C TRP A 150 8.55 -11.18 7.42
N LYS A 151 9.80 -11.49 7.08
CA LYS A 151 10.34 -11.26 5.73
C LYS A 151 9.50 -11.94 4.66
N PHE A 152 9.14 -13.21 4.85
CA PHE A 152 8.34 -13.96 3.89
C PHE A 152 6.89 -13.49 3.87
N SER A 153 6.28 -13.27 5.02
CA SER A 153 4.91 -12.75 5.14
C SER A 153 4.75 -11.40 4.44
N LEU A 154 5.71 -10.49 4.61
CA LEU A 154 5.73 -9.19 3.93
C LEU A 154 5.92 -9.36 2.42
N GLY A 155 6.86 -10.21 1.98
CA GLY A 155 7.06 -10.51 0.56
C GLY A 155 5.79 -11.04 -0.11
N PHE A 156 5.10 -11.98 0.55
CA PHE A 156 3.85 -12.57 0.07
C PHE A 156 2.70 -11.55 0.04
N LYS A 157 2.52 -10.78 1.13
CA LYS A 157 1.48 -9.74 1.21
C LYS A 157 1.67 -8.68 0.12
N MET A 158 2.91 -8.26 -0.12
CA MET A 158 3.23 -7.32 -1.21
C MET A 158 2.98 -7.91 -2.60
N GLY A 159 3.18 -9.22 -2.78
CA GLY A 159 2.80 -9.94 -4.00
C GLY A 159 1.30 -9.90 -4.24
N ASN A 160 0.49 -10.27 -3.24
CA ASN A 160 -0.96 -10.26 -3.32
C ASN A 160 -1.51 -8.85 -3.53
N LEU A 161 -0.92 -7.85 -2.87
CA LEU A 161 -1.31 -6.46 -3.03
C LEU A 161 -1.11 -6.00 -4.48
N ARG A 162 0.05 -6.27 -5.07
CA ARG A 162 0.30 -6.00 -6.50
C ARG A 162 -0.71 -6.70 -7.39
N GLN A 163 -1.03 -7.96 -7.10
CA GLN A 163 -2.03 -8.72 -7.87
C GLN A 163 -3.42 -8.11 -7.78
N LYS A 164 -3.87 -7.73 -6.58
CA LYS A 164 -5.17 -7.07 -6.37
C LYS A 164 -5.28 -5.77 -7.15
N TYR A 165 -4.28 -4.89 -7.04
CA TYR A 165 -4.27 -3.63 -7.79
C TYR A 165 -4.16 -3.82 -9.31
N CYS A 166 -3.47 -4.88 -9.77
CA CYS A 166 -3.46 -5.25 -11.18
C CYS A 166 -4.84 -5.68 -11.70
N ILE A 167 -5.66 -6.34 -10.87
CA ILE A 167 -7.03 -6.76 -11.21
C ILE A 167 -7.99 -5.57 -11.17
N ALA A 168 -7.83 -4.68 -10.19
CA ALA A 168 -8.62 -3.45 -10.05
C ALA A 168 -8.35 -2.39 -11.13
N GLY A 169 -7.42 -2.64 -12.06
CA GLY A 169 -7.18 -1.77 -13.21
C GLY A 169 -6.30 -0.56 -12.91
N CYS A 170 -5.50 -0.57 -11.84
CA CYS A 170 -4.60 0.53 -11.51
C CYS A 170 -3.54 0.71 -12.61
N PRO A 171 -3.53 1.84 -13.34
CA PRO A 171 -2.68 2.03 -14.52
C PRO A 171 -1.18 2.04 -14.17
N GLU A 172 -0.82 2.45 -12.96
CA GLU A 172 0.57 2.46 -12.46
C GLU A 172 1.21 1.07 -12.41
N LEU A 173 0.41 0.02 -12.21
CA LEU A 173 0.88 -1.38 -12.21
C LEU A 173 0.70 -2.08 -13.55
N ALA A 174 -0.11 -1.51 -14.45
CA ALA A 174 -0.35 -2.05 -15.79
C ALA A 174 0.90 -2.00 -16.69
N VAL A 175 1.84 -1.07 -16.43
CA VAL A 175 3.07 -0.84 -17.21
C VAL A 175 4.03 -2.05 -17.16
N ASN A 176 3.95 -2.90 -16.13
CA ASN A 176 4.83 -4.06 -15.97
C ASN A 176 4.31 -5.35 -16.62
N ARG A 177 3.20 -5.32 -17.35
CA ARG A 177 2.78 -6.50 -18.13
C ARG A 177 3.71 -6.67 -19.34
N LYS A 178 4.51 -7.73 -19.37
CA LYS A 178 5.09 -8.20 -20.64
C LYS A 178 3.92 -8.46 -21.59
N ARG A 179 3.83 -7.71 -22.69
CA ARG A 179 3.07 -8.18 -23.86
C ARG A 179 3.75 -9.47 -24.29
N SER A 180 3.10 -10.60 -24.05
CA SER A 180 3.37 -11.79 -24.85
C SER A 180 2.88 -11.48 -26.24
N GLU A 181 3.74 -10.89 -27.06
CA GLU A 181 3.55 -10.85 -28.50
C GLU A 181 3.55 -12.31 -28.95
N GLY A 182 2.36 -12.81 -29.29
CA GLY A 182 2.22 -14.05 -30.03
C GLY A 182 2.98 -13.88 -31.34
N GLN A 183 4.10 -14.57 -31.49
CA GLN A 183 4.70 -14.78 -32.79
C GLN A 183 3.76 -15.70 -33.57
N GLU A 184 2.88 -15.10 -34.36
CA GLU A 184 2.21 -15.78 -35.45
C GLU A 184 3.18 -15.84 -36.63
N LYS A 185 3.64 -17.06 -36.94
CA LYS A 185 4.10 -17.48 -38.27
C LYS A 185 3.76 -18.95 -38.47
#